data_AF-A0A4S0IA97-F1
#
_entry.id   AF-A0A4S0IA97-F1
#
_cell.length_a   1.000
_cell.length_b   1.000
_cell.length_c   1.000
_cell.angle_alpha   90.00
_cell.angle_beta   90.00
_cell.angle_gamma   90.00
#
_symmetry.space_group_name_H-M   'P 1'
#
loop_
_entity.id
_entity.type
_entity.pdbx_description
1 polymer ?
#
loop_
_entity_poly.entity_id
_entity_poly.type
_entity_poly.pdbx_seq_one_letter_code
_entity_poly.pdbx_strand_id
1 'polypeptide(L)'
;VFEAANDPGGQIRLTAQSARRKEMISIIDWRMAQCHKLGVTFRFNTWAEAATIEAENPDVVIVATGGLPNTEVLMKGNEFVVSSWDIISGDVKPGT
;
A
#
# COMPACT_ATOMS: atom_id res chain seq x y z
N VAL A 1 3.19 -7.53 12.01
CA VAL A 1 2.81 -6.51 11.01
C VAL A 1 1.56 -6.97 10.29
N PHE A 2 0.50 -6.18 10.33
CA PHE A 2 -0.69 -6.41 9.52
C PHE A 2 -0.60 -5.60 8.22
N GLU A 3 -0.91 -6.23 7.10
CA GLU A 3 -0.94 -5.60 5.78
C GLU A 3 -2.21 -6.05 5.07
N ALA A 4 -2.97 -5.08 4.56
CA ALA A 4 -4.22 -5.33 3.87
C ALA A 4 -3.98 -5.97 2.50
N ALA A 5 -2.92 -5.57 1.80
CA ALA A 5 -2.53 -6.17 0.54
C ALA A 5 -1.99 -7.60 0.72
N ASN A 6 -2.00 -8.36 -0.36
CA ASN A 6 -1.39 -9.69 -0.45
C ASN A 6 0.15 -9.65 -0.41
N ASP A 7 0.72 -8.46 -0.66
CA ASP A 7 2.11 -8.22 -0.89
C ASP A 7 2.59 -6.96 -0.13
N PRO A 8 3.86 -6.89 0.28
CA PRO A 8 4.39 -5.74 1.03
C PRO A 8 4.58 -4.48 0.17
N GLY A 9 4.99 -3.38 0.79
CA GLY A 9 5.65 -2.26 0.11
C GLY A 9 4.76 -1.10 -0.34
N GLY A 10 3.44 -1.20 -0.18
CA GLY A 10 2.50 -0.08 -0.37
C GLY A 10 2.73 0.70 -1.66
N GLN A 11 2.72 2.03 -1.58
CA GLN A 11 2.87 2.91 -2.76
C GLN A 11 4.21 2.77 -3.50
N ILE A 12 5.27 2.26 -2.86
CA ILE A 12 6.54 1.98 -3.56
C ILE A 12 6.33 0.84 -4.57
N ARG A 13 5.53 -0.18 -4.21
CA ARG A 13 5.19 -1.29 -5.11
C ARG A 13 4.39 -0.80 -6.32
N LEU A 14 3.41 0.09 -6.08
CA LEU A 14 2.65 0.75 -7.14
C LEU A 14 3.59 1.54 -8.08
N THR A 15 4.48 2.34 -7.51
CA THR A 15 5.45 3.13 -8.29
C THR A 15 6.38 2.26 -9.16
N ALA A 16 6.75 1.07 -8.65
CA ALA A 16 7.62 0.13 -9.35
C ALA A 16 6.95 -0.53 -10.58
N GLN A 17 5.63 -0.39 -10.76
CA GLN A 17 4.95 -0.86 -11.99
C GLN A 17 5.37 -0.06 -13.24
N SER A 18 5.79 1.19 -13.08
CA SER A 18 6.35 1.98 -14.18
C SER A 18 7.70 1.40 -14.62
N ALA A 19 7.87 1.11 -15.91
CA ALA A 19 9.12 0.57 -16.47
C ALA A 19 10.36 1.40 -16.09
N ARG A 20 10.25 2.73 -16.07
CA ARG A 20 11.33 3.65 -15.67
C ARG A 20 11.72 3.57 -14.19
N ARG A 21 10.87 2.97 -13.35
CA ARG A 21 11.02 2.90 -11.88
C ARG A 21 11.01 1.48 -11.34
N LYS A 22 11.16 0.48 -12.22
CA LYS A 22 11.15 -0.94 -11.86
C LYS A 22 12.16 -1.28 -10.76
N GLU A 23 13.32 -0.63 -10.74
CA GLU A 23 14.38 -0.85 -9.75
C GLU A 23 13.96 -0.52 -8.30
N MET A 24 12.91 0.28 -8.10
CA MET A 24 12.38 0.60 -6.77
C MET A 24 11.89 -0.65 -6.01
N ILE A 25 11.61 -1.75 -6.70
CA ILE A 25 11.27 -3.03 -6.06
C ILE A 25 12.36 -3.50 -5.09
N SER A 26 13.63 -3.19 -5.37
CA SER A 26 14.78 -3.56 -4.53
C SER A 26 14.69 -3.02 -3.10
N ILE A 27 14.03 -1.87 -2.91
CA ILE A 27 13.79 -1.29 -1.59
C ILE A 27 12.91 -2.22 -0.76
N ILE A 28 11.90 -2.82 -1.39
CA ILE A 28 10.94 -3.70 -0.74
C ILE A 28 11.61 -5.04 -0.44
N ASP A 29 12.31 -5.60 -1.43
CA ASP A 29 13.03 -6.88 -1.29
C ASP A 29 14.05 -6.82 -0.16
N TRP A 30 14.86 -5.75 -0.11
CA TRP A 30 15.84 -5.57 0.96
C TRP A 30 15.18 -5.44 2.33
N ARG A 31 14.12 -4.61 2.46
CA ARG A 31 13.42 -4.43 3.74
C ARG A 31 12.78 -5.72 4.23
N MET A 32 12.12 -6.47 3.35
CA MET A 32 11.54 -7.77 3.68
C MET A 32 12.60 -8.77 4.12
N ALA A 33 13.75 -8.81 3.44
CA ALA A 33 14.86 -9.66 3.84
C ALA A 33 15.40 -9.29 5.23
N GLN A 34 15.49 -7.99 5.57
CA GLN A 34 15.89 -7.57 6.92
C GLN A 34 14.86 -7.98 7.97
N CYS A 35 13.58 -7.73 7.72
CA CYS A 35 12.51 -8.09 8.66
C CYS A 35 12.46 -9.61 8.89
N HIS A 36 12.60 -10.41 7.83
CA HIS A 36 12.64 -11.86 7.94
C HIS A 36 13.86 -12.35 8.74
N LYS A 37 15.06 -11.78 8.51
CA LYS A 37 16.26 -12.09 9.31
C LYS A 37 16.09 -11.78 10.79
N LEU A 38 15.29 -10.78 11.13
CA LEU A 38 14.97 -10.39 12.50
C LEU A 38 13.74 -11.10 13.09
N GLY A 39 13.15 -12.06 12.36
CA GLY A 39 12.01 -12.85 12.84
C GLY A 39 10.68 -12.07 12.88
N VAL A 40 10.55 -10.97 12.15
CA VAL A 40 9.30 -10.19 12.11
C VAL A 40 8.19 -10.99 11.45
N THR A 41 7.06 -11.16 12.14
CA THR A 41 5.88 -11.81 11.59
C THR A 41 5.01 -10.84 10.78
N PHE A 42 4.69 -11.22 9.54
CA PHE A 42 3.75 -10.51 8.68
C PHE A 42 2.46 -11.31 8.53
N ARG A 43 1.32 -10.61 8.57
CA ARG A 43 -0.01 -11.13 8.26
C ARG A 43 -0.58 -10.29 7.12
N PHE A 44 -0.40 -10.77 5.91
CA PHE A 44 -0.94 -10.18 4.67
C PHE A 44 -2.42 -10.50 4.53
N ASN A 45 -3.11 -9.82 3.60
CA ASN A 45 -4.56 -9.94 3.40
C ASN A 45 -5.35 -9.72 4.70
N THR A 46 -4.84 -8.89 5.62
CA THR A 46 -5.43 -8.66 6.93
C THR A 46 -5.67 -7.18 7.13
N TRP A 47 -6.94 -6.77 7.07
CA TRP A 47 -7.33 -5.42 7.44
C TRP A 47 -7.30 -5.28 8.96
N ALA A 48 -6.43 -4.39 9.47
CA ALA A 48 -6.26 -4.18 10.90
C ALA A 48 -7.35 -3.27 11.46
N GLU A 49 -8.46 -3.87 11.90
CA GLU A 49 -9.47 -3.16 12.67
C GLU A 49 -9.05 -2.99 14.14
N ALA A 50 -9.72 -2.09 14.87
CA ALA A 50 -9.43 -1.86 16.29
C ALA A 50 -9.45 -3.17 17.11
N ALA A 51 -10.47 -4.01 16.91
CA ALA A 51 -10.57 -5.31 17.57
C ALA A 51 -9.43 -6.28 17.18
N THR A 52 -8.96 -6.24 15.93
CA THR A 52 -7.80 -7.03 15.48
C THR A 52 -6.53 -6.61 16.21
N ILE A 53 -6.35 -5.31 16.44
CA ILE A 53 -5.18 -4.75 17.14
C ILE A 53 -5.26 -5.08 18.64
N GLU A 54 -6.43 -4.88 19.26
CA GLU A 54 -6.65 -5.16 20.69
C GLU A 54 -6.43 -6.63 21.03
N ALA A 55 -6.82 -7.56 20.15
CA ALA A 55 -6.62 -9.00 20.32
C ALA A 55 -5.13 -9.40 20.39
N GLU A 56 -4.21 -8.61 19.82
CA GLU A 56 -2.77 -8.85 19.95
C GLU A 56 -2.20 -8.37 21.29
N ASN A 57 -2.99 -7.65 22.10
CA ASN A 57 -2.58 -7.02 23.36
C ASN A 57 -1.20 -6.34 23.31
N PRO A 58 -0.98 -5.40 22.38
CA PRO A 58 0.34 -4.78 22.19
C PRO A 58 0.61 -3.69 23.24
N ASP A 59 1.85 -3.55 23.68
CA ASP A 59 2.28 -2.41 24.50
C ASP A 59 2.31 -1.10 23.68
N VAL A 60 2.64 -1.21 22.38
CA VAL A 60 2.79 -0.07 21.46
C VAL A 60 2.20 -0.43 20.10
N VAL A 61 1.46 0.51 19.52
CA VAL A 61 0.93 0.41 18.16
C VAL A 61 1.59 1.49 17.29
N ILE A 62 2.15 1.08 16.15
CA ILE A 62 2.67 1.99 15.13
C ILE A 62 1.73 1.94 13.93
N VAL A 63 1.09 3.08 13.64
CA VAL A 63 0.18 3.22 12.49
C VAL A 63 0.98 3.72 11.28
N ALA A 64 1.04 2.90 10.24
CA ALA A 64 1.78 3.17 9.01
C ALA A 64 0.94 2.86 7.75
N THR A 65 -0.34 3.22 7.78
CA THR A 65 -1.34 2.89 6.74
C THR A 65 -1.19 3.68 5.43
N GLY A 66 -0.25 4.62 5.37
CA GLY A 66 -0.01 5.44 4.19
C GLY A 66 -1.13 6.46 3.96
N GLY A 67 -1.44 6.73 2.69
CA GLY A 67 -2.49 7.66 2.28
C GLY A 67 -3.19 7.17 1.03
N LEU A 68 -4.39 7.70 0.80
CA LEU A 68 -5.25 7.41 -0.36
C LEU A 68 -5.22 8.60 -1.34
N PRO A 69 -5.47 8.39 -2.64
CA PRO A 69 -5.60 9.49 -3.58
C PRO A 69 -6.76 10.42 -3.19
N ASN A 70 -6.54 11.73 -3.27
CA ASN A 70 -7.61 12.72 -3.11
C ASN A 70 -8.32 12.93 -4.44
N THR A 71 -9.57 12.46 -4.55
CA THR A 71 -10.40 12.57 -5.77
C THR A 71 -11.51 13.62 -5.65
N GLU A 72 -11.74 14.19 -4.46
CA GLU A 72 -12.75 15.24 -4.23
C GLU A 72 -12.19 16.64 -4.50
N VAL A 73 -11.72 16.86 -5.73
CA VAL A 73 -10.99 18.09 -6.10
C VAL A 73 -11.85 19.13 -6.82
N LEU A 74 -13.00 18.74 -7.35
CA LEU A 74 -13.93 19.61 -8.09
C LEU A 74 -15.19 19.88 -7.27
N MET A 75 -15.86 21.01 -7.55
CA MET A 75 -17.18 21.31 -6.96
C MET A 75 -18.29 20.38 -7.47
N LYS A 76 -18.17 19.87 -8.71
CA LYS A 76 -19.06 18.92 -9.38
C LYS A 76 -18.25 18.11 -10.41
N GLY A 77 -18.66 16.87 -10.70
CA GLY A 77 -17.99 16.04 -11.71
C GLY A 77 -16.86 15.14 -11.16
N ASN A 78 -16.73 14.98 -9.85
CA ASN A 78 -15.71 14.10 -9.25
C ASN A 78 -15.92 12.62 -9.63
N GLU A 79 -17.12 12.24 -10.06
CA GLU A 79 -17.42 10.90 -10.59
C GLU A 79 -16.64 10.55 -11.87
N PHE A 80 -16.05 11.55 -12.55
CA PHE A 80 -15.19 11.36 -13.72
C PHE A 80 -13.70 11.45 -13.39
N VAL A 81 -13.32 11.71 -12.14
CA VAL A 81 -11.92 11.82 -11.74
C VAL A 81 -11.30 10.43 -11.71
N VAL A 82 -10.16 10.30 -12.39
CA VAL A 82 -9.30 9.11 -12.35
C VAL A 82 -8.02 9.50 -11.65
N SER A 83 -7.65 8.76 -10.60
CA SER A 83 -6.44 9.03 -9.84
C SER A 83 -5.20 8.49 -10.56
N SER A 84 -4.03 9.00 -10.19
CA SER A 84 -2.75 8.42 -10.64
C SER A 84 -2.60 6.97 -10.17
N TRP A 85 -3.24 6.58 -9.06
CA TRP A 85 -3.26 5.20 -8.62
C TRP A 85 -3.98 4.30 -9.60
N ASP A 86 -5.20 4.66 -10.00
CA ASP A 86 -6.04 3.86 -10.91
C ASP A 86 -5.33 3.59 -12.25
N ILE A 87 -4.61 4.59 -12.76
CA ILE A 87 -3.82 4.46 -13.98
C ILE A 87 -2.60 3.55 -13.79
N ILE A 88 -1.86 3.74 -12.68
CA ILE A 88 -0.60 3.00 -12.45
C ILE A 88 -0.89 1.56 -12.03
N SER A 89 -1.97 1.29 -11.29
CA SER A 89 -2.40 -0.05 -10.92
C SER A 89 -2.96 -0.82 -12.12
N GLY A 90 -3.44 -0.10 -13.14
CA GLY A 90 -4.10 -0.67 -14.31
C GLY A 90 -5.60 -0.87 -14.14
N ASP A 91 -6.19 -0.39 -13.04
CA ASP A 91 -7.64 -0.43 -12.81
C ASP A 91 -8.40 0.40 -13.84
N VAL A 92 -7.81 1.51 -14.29
CA VAL A 92 -8.32 2.34 -15.39
C VAL A 92 -7.25 2.49 -16.48
N LYS A 93 -7.65 2.31 -17.74
CA LYS A 93 -6.76 2.55 -18.89
C LYS A 93 -6.73 4.05 -19.24
N PRO A 94 -5.56 4.62 -19.59
CA PRO A 94 -5.49 5.95 -20.17
C PRO A 94 -6.40 6.07 -21.40
N GLY A 95 -7.00 7.25 -21.59
CA GLY A 95 -7.80 7.53 -22.78
C GLY A 95 -6.99 7.38 -24.08
N THR A 96 -7.67 6.94 -25.15
CA THR A 96 -7.14 6.81 -26.51
C THR A 96 -7.47 8.01 -27.36
#